data_AF-A0A1B1R1I1-F1
#
_entry.id   AF-A0A1B1R1I1-F1
#
_cell.length_a   1.000
_cell.length_b   1.000
_cell.length_c   1.000
_cell.angle_alpha   90.00
_cell.angle_beta   90.00
_cell.angle_gamma   90.00
#
_symmetry.space_group_name_H-M   'P 1'
#
loop_
_entity.id
_entity.type
_entity.pdbx_description
1 polymer ?
#
loop_
_entity_poly.entity_id
_entity_poly.type
_entity_poly.pdbx_seq_one_letter_code
_entity_poly.pdbx_strand_id
1 'polypeptide(L)'
;ACTDEKRWKAGKRQAEKDNLLGLNYCISLVVPEKALLQSQVDHIIEQCHTFFNSMDTSVKSITNMCITQVKKCQGPYKSDCQKVGEAFYNLGNALSLDEGTVISTSKLTSAIKMTGGAYIEIGR
;
A
#
# COMPACT_ATOMS: atom_id res chain seq x y z
N ALA A 1 -1.69 -30.82 -18.15
CA ALA A 1 -1.33 -29.42 -18.44
C ALA A 1 -1.64 -29.10 -19.90
N CYS A 2 -2.17 -27.91 -20.20
CA CYS A 2 -2.50 -27.48 -21.56
C CYS A 2 -1.26 -26.88 -22.25
N THR A 3 -0.20 -27.67 -22.37
CA THR A 3 1.15 -27.22 -22.80
C THR A 3 1.37 -27.28 -24.31
N ASP A 4 0.40 -27.77 -25.08
CA ASP A 4 0.43 -27.82 -26.54
C ASP A 4 -0.60 -26.82 -27.11
N GLU A 5 -0.19 -26.05 -28.13
CA GLU A 5 -1.00 -24.99 -28.75
C GLU A 5 -2.33 -25.50 -29.32
N LYS A 6 -2.37 -26.71 -29.89
CA LYS A 6 -3.59 -27.31 -30.42
C LYS A 6 -4.56 -27.66 -29.29
N ARG A 7 -4.04 -28.19 -28.18
CA ARG A 7 -4.86 -28.50 -26.99
C ARG A 7 -5.41 -27.22 -26.35
N TRP A 8 -4.61 -26.15 -26.28
CA TRP A 8 -5.07 -24.83 -25.83
C TRP A 8 -6.20 -24.29 -26.73
N LYS A 9 -6.01 -24.30 -28.05
CA LYS A 9 -7.03 -23.82 -29.01
C LYS A 9 -8.32 -24.63 -28.91
N ALA A 10 -8.24 -25.94 -28.75
CA ALA A 10 -9.41 -26.79 -28.56
C ALA A 10 -10.14 -26.49 -27.24
N GLY A 11 -9.39 -26.43 -26.12
CA GLY A 11 -9.96 -26.12 -24.81
C GLY A 11 -10.59 -24.72 -24.72
N LYS A 12 -9.92 -23.70 -25.29
CA LYS A 12 -10.45 -22.34 -25.41
C LYS A 12 -11.79 -22.33 -26.16
N ARG A 13 -11.85 -22.95 -27.35
CA ARG A 13 -13.10 -23.04 -28.14
C ARG A 13 -14.21 -23.79 -27.43
N GLN A 14 -13.87 -24.79 -26.62
CA GLN A 14 -14.82 -25.52 -25.81
C GLN A 14 -15.41 -24.63 -24.69
N ALA A 15 -14.55 -23.89 -23.97
CA ALA A 15 -14.98 -22.96 -22.92
C ALA A 15 -15.81 -21.79 -23.47
N GLU A 16 -15.46 -21.27 -24.66
CA GLU A 16 -16.22 -20.22 -25.35
C GLU A 16 -17.63 -20.67 -25.80
N LYS A 17 -17.86 -21.98 -25.93
CA LYS A 17 -19.14 -22.57 -26.33
C LYS A 17 -19.92 -23.18 -25.17
N ASP A 18 -19.51 -22.93 -23.94
CA ASP A 18 -20.20 -23.46 -22.76
C ASP A 18 -21.61 -22.86 -22.66
N ASN A 19 -22.61 -23.72 -22.47
CA ASN A 19 -24.00 -23.33 -22.33
C ASN A 19 -24.39 -23.10 -20.85
N LEU A 20 -23.57 -23.55 -19.90
CA LEU A 20 -23.77 -23.41 -18.46
C LEU A 20 -23.18 -22.10 -17.94
N LEU A 21 -23.49 -20.99 -18.61
CA LEU A 21 -23.03 -19.65 -18.26
C LEU A 21 -24.17 -18.83 -17.64
N GLY A 22 -23.81 -17.82 -16.83
CA GLY A 22 -24.78 -16.95 -16.16
C GLY A 22 -25.74 -17.75 -15.28
N LEU A 23 -27.04 -17.52 -15.43
CA LEU A 23 -28.06 -18.22 -14.63
C LEU A 23 -28.16 -19.73 -14.96
N ASN A 24 -27.80 -20.16 -16.18
CA ASN A 24 -27.82 -21.57 -16.54
C ASN A 24 -26.84 -22.40 -15.70
N TYR A 25 -25.80 -21.75 -15.16
CA TYR A 25 -24.87 -22.38 -14.23
C TYR A 25 -25.58 -22.96 -12.99
N CYS A 26 -26.66 -22.32 -12.54
CA CYS A 26 -27.40 -22.77 -11.34
C CYS A 26 -27.99 -24.17 -11.50
N ILE A 27 -28.25 -24.64 -12.73
CA ILE A 27 -28.75 -25.99 -13.01
C ILE A 27 -27.71 -27.06 -12.66
N SER A 28 -26.41 -26.70 -12.70
CA SER A 28 -25.30 -27.60 -12.37
C SER A 28 -25.08 -27.76 -10.86
N LEU A 29 -25.69 -26.91 -10.04
CA LEU A 29 -25.51 -26.92 -8.59
C LEU A 29 -26.39 -27.99 -7.94
N VAL A 30 -25.78 -28.81 -7.09
CA VAL A 30 -26.52 -29.67 -6.17
C VAL A 30 -26.76 -28.90 -4.87
N VAL A 31 -28.02 -28.61 -4.55
CA VAL A 31 -28.40 -27.85 -3.36
C VAL A 31 -29.02 -28.76 -2.29
N PRO A 32 -28.90 -28.41 -0.99
CA PRO A 32 -29.59 -29.15 0.08
C PRO A 32 -31.11 -29.10 -0.08
N GLU A 33 -31.82 -30.17 0.32
CA GLU A 33 -33.30 -30.25 0.29
C GLU A 33 -34.01 -29.40 1.36
N LYS A 34 -33.35 -28.35 1.86
CA LYS A 34 -33.92 -27.45 2.85
C LYS A 34 -34.63 -26.30 2.14
N ALA A 35 -35.95 -26.23 2.29
CA ALA A 35 -36.72 -25.07 1.85
C ALA A 35 -36.27 -23.82 2.62
N LEU A 36 -35.92 -22.76 1.89
CA LEU A 36 -35.61 -21.45 2.45
C LEU A 36 -36.84 -20.57 2.41
N LEU A 37 -37.06 -19.80 3.48
CA LEU A 37 -38.08 -18.76 3.48
C LEU A 37 -37.58 -17.58 2.66
N GLN A 38 -38.37 -17.13 1.68
CA GLN A 38 -38.00 -16.02 0.79
C GLN A 38 -37.60 -14.77 1.58
N SER A 39 -38.35 -14.45 2.65
CA SER A 39 -38.05 -13.31 3.52
C SER A 39 -36.67 -13.38 4.20
N GLN A 40 -36.18 -14.59 4.53
CA GLN A 40 -34.84 -14.76 5.10
C GLN A 40 -33.75 -14.57 4.04
N VAL A 41 -34.01 -15.06 2.83
CA VAL A 41 -33.09 -14.89 1.69
C VAL A 41 -32.98 -13.40 1.33
N ASP A 42 -34.10 -12.70 1.22
CA ASP A 42 -34.12 -11.27 0.91
C ASP A 42 -33.38 -10.44 1.97
N HIS A 43 -33.57 -10.79 3.26
CA HIS A 43 -32.86 -10.14 4.35
C HIS A 43 -31.33 -10.33 4.26
N ILE A 44 -30.86 -11.55 3.96
CA ILE A 44 -29.44 -11.82 3.78
C ILE A 44 -28.89 -11.06 2.57
N ILE A 45 -29.64 -11.02 1.47
CA ILE A 45 -29.26 -10.27 0.26
C ILE A 45 -29.08 -8.78 0.58
N GLU A 46 -30.04 -8.17 1.30
CA GLU A 46 -29.97 -6.77 1.71
C GLU A 46 -28.77 -6.49 2.63
N GLN A 47 -28.50 -7.38 3.60
CA GLN A 47 -27.32 -7.29 4.45
C GLN A 47 -26.03 -7.37 3.65
N CYS A 48 -25.94 -8.29 2.69
CA CYS A 48 -24.79 -8.41 1.80
C CYS A 48 -24.59 -7.15 0.96
N HIS A 49 -25.66 -6.59 0.36
CA HIS A 49 -25.56 -5.34 -0.40
C HIS A 49 -25.04 -4.17 0.45
N THR A 50 -25.60 -4.01 1.65
CA THR A 50 -25.18 -2.98 2.59
C THR A 50 -23.71 -3.15 2.97
N PHE A 51 -23.31 -4.39 3.29
CA PHE A 51 -21.94 -4.74 3.63
C PHE A 51 -20.96 -4.41 2.50
N PHE A 52 -21.22 -4.87 1.27
CA PHE A 52 -20.31 -4.66 0.15
C PHE A 52 -20.16 -3.17 -0.19
N ASN A 53 -21.25 -2.39 -0.15
CA ASN A 53 -21.18 -0.95 -0.40
C ASN A 53 -20.34 -0.21 0.65
N SER A 54 -20.54 -0.56 1.93
CA SER A 54 -19.76 0.01 3.05
C SER A 54 -18.28 -0.39 2.96
N MET A 55 -18.02 -1.66 2.65
CA MET A 55 -16.66 -2.20 2.51
C MET A 55 -15.93 -1.56 1.34
N ASP A 56 -16.55 -1.45 0.16
CA ASP A 56 -15.95 -0.81 -1.02
C ASP A 56 -15.54 0.64 -0.73
N THR A 57 -16.43 1.40 -0.09
CA THR A 57 -16.14 2.77 0.34
C THR A 57 -14.96 2.83 1.31
N SER A 58 -14.94 1.93 2.30
CA SER A 58 -13.89 1.87 3.32
C SER A 58 -12.53 1.50 2.72
N VAL A 59 -12.50 0.50 1.84
CA VAL A 59 -11.27 0.05 1.15
C VAL A 59 -10.73 1.15 0.24
N LYS A 60 -11.59 1.87 -0.49
CA LYS A 60 -11.18 3.03 -1.30
C LYS A 60 -10.56 4.13 -0.44
N SER A 61 -11.16 4.43 0.72
CA SER A 61 -10.62 5.41 1.66
C SER A 61 -9.23 5.03 2.17
N ILE A 62 -9.05 3.78 2.61
CA ILE A 62 -7.75 3.27 3.06
C ILE A 62 -6.73 3.32 1.92
N THR A 63 -7.11 2.88 0.73
CA THR A 63 -6.23 2.88 -0.45
C THR A 63 -5.75 4.29 -0.79
N ASN A 64 -6.66 5.27 -0.79
CA ASN A 64 -6.32 6.68 -1.03
C ASN A 64 -5.39 7.25 0.06
N MET A 65 -5.59 6.85 1.32
CA MET A 65 -4.70 7.24 2.41
C MET A 65 -3.31 6.62 2.25
N CYS A 66 -3.22 5.33 1.91
CA CYS A 66 -1.94 4.67 1.63
C CYS A 66 -1.19 5.37 0.49
N ILE A 67 -1.87 5.72 -0.61
CA ILE A 67 -1.27 6.47 -1.72
C ILE A 67 -0.75 7.83 -1.24
N THR A 68 -1.54 8.54 -0.43
CA THR A 68 -1.16 9.85 0.13
C THR A 68 0.07 9.71 1.04
N GLN A 69 0.09 8.69 1.90
CA GLN A 69 1.18 8.44 2.82
C GLN A 69 2.47 8.08 2.07
N VAL A 70 2.40 7.25 1.03
CA VAL A 70 3.55 6.92 0.18
C VAL A 70 4.13 8.19 -0.44
N LYS A 71 3.29 9.07 -1.00
CA LYS A 71 3.75 10.35 -1.56
C LYS A 71 4.43 11.23 -0.50
N LYS A 72 3.89 11.27 0.73
CA LYS A 72 4.49 12.01 1.84
C LYS A 72 5.86 11.45 2.25
N CYS A 73 5.97 10.13 2.38
CA CYS A 73 7.23 9.47 2.71
C CYS A 73 8.30 9.67 1.63
N GLN A 74 7.93 9.60 0.35
CA GLN A 74 8.87 9.76 -0.76
C GLN A 74 9.32 11.20 -1.00
N GLY A 75 8.49 12.19 -0.63
CA GLY A 75 8.75 13.61 -0.89
C GLY A 75 9.03 14.41 0.37
N PRO A 76 7.99 14.99 1.02
CA PRO A 76 8.15 15.96 2.09
C PRO A 76 8.93 15.43 3.29
N TYR A 77 8.68 14.20 3.76
CA TYR A 77 9.42 13.69 4.93
C TYR A 77 10.92 13.52 4.67
N LYS A 78 11.25 13.03 3.48
CA LYS A 78 12.62 12.99 2.98
C LYS A 78 13.25 14.39 2.94
N SER A 79 12.55 15.36 2.34
CA SER A 79 13.03 16.74 2.24
C SER A 79 13.22 17.38 3.62
N ASP A 80 12.30 17.16 4.56
CA ASP A 80 12.38 17.72 5.90
C ASP A 80 13.57 17.14 6.68
N CYS A 81 13.82 15.83 6.58
CA CYS A 81 15.00 15.20 7.17
C CYS A 81 16.30 15.76 6.59
N GLN A 82 16.37 15.96 5.26
CA GLN A 82 17.53 16.57 4.61
C GLN A 82 17.77 18.01 5.09
N LYS A 83 16.73 18.85 5.15
CA LYS A 83 16.83 20.23 5.63
C LYS A 83 17.29 20.32 7.09
N VAL A 84 16.79 19.43 7.95
CA VAL A 84 17.25 19.34 9.35
C VAL A 84 18.73 18.98 9.37
N GLY A 85 19.15 18.00 8.58
CA GLY A 85 20.54 17.59 8.51
C GLY A 85 21.48 18.68 7.98
N GLU A 86 21.08 19.41 6.96
CA GLU A 86 21.78 20.60 6.44
C GLU A 86 21.94 21.68 7.51
N ALA A 87 20.88 21.95 8.29
CA ALA A 87 20.94 22.95 9.37
C ALA A 87 21.98 22.57 10.44
N PHE A 88 22.01 21.31 10.88
CA PHE A 88 23.03 20.81 11.80
C PHE A 88 24.44 20.88 11.19
N TYR A 89 24.59 20.51 9.93
CA TYR A 89 25.88 20.55 9.25
C TYR A 89 26.40 21.99 9.14
N ASN A 90 25.54 22.94 8.79
CA ASN A 90 25.87 24.37 8.72
C ASN A 90 26.26 24.94 10.09
N LEU A 91 25.52 24.58 11.15
CA LEU A 91 25.89 24.96 12.52
C LEU A 91 27.26 24.40 12.91
N GLY A 92 27.52 23.12 12.63
CA GLY A 92 28.82 22.51 12.87
C GLY A 92 29.94 23.21 12.09
N ASN A 93 29.69 23.64 10.85
CA ASN A 93 30.69 24.39 10.07
C ASN A 93 30.96 25.77 10.68
N ALA A 94 29.93 26.49 11.13
CA ALA A 94 30.09 27.77 11.79
C ALA A 94 30.91 27.66 13.09
N LEU A 95 30.64 26.64 13.91
CA LEU A 95 31.39 26.39 15.15
C LEU A 95 32.86 26.02 14.89
N SER A 96 33.16 25.30 13.80
CA SER A 96 34.55 24.99 13.42
C SER A 96 35.39 26.23 13.09
N LEU A 97 34.77 27.35 12.73
CA LEU A 97 35.50 28.59 12.41
C LEU A 97 36.09 29.27 13.65
N ASP A 98 35.55 29.00 14.83
CA ASP A 98 35.96 29.59 16.12
C ASP A 98 36.84 28.63 16.97
N GLU A 99 37.19 27.44 16.45
CA GLU A 99 37.93 26.39 17.19
C GLU A 99 39.37 26.75 17.59
N GLY A 100 39.86 27.94 17.26
CA GLY A 100 41.23 28.38 17.44
C GLY A 100 41.76 28.49 18.88
N THR A 101 41.00 28.13 19.93
CA THR A 101 41.45 28.32 21.32
C THR A 101 41.15 27.20 22.34
N VAL A 102 40.27 26.22 22.07
CA VAL A 102 39.90 25.20 23.08
C VAL A 102 39.70 23.81 22.47
N ILE A 103 40.54 22.83 22.80
CA ILE A 103 40.50 21.44 22.27
C ILE A 103 39.13 20.74 22.50
N SER A 104 38.38 21.15 23.54
CA SER A 104 37.08 20.56 23.90
C SER A 104 35.95 20.85 22.91
N THR A 105 36.02 21.90 22.08
CA THR A 105 34.96 22.22 21.11
C THR A 105 35.00 21.30 19.90
N SER A 106 36.18 20.78 19.52
CA SER A 106 36.36 19.88 18.36
C SER A 106 35.47 18.62 18.35
N LYS A 107 35.36 17.94 19.50
CA LYS A 107 34.52 16.73 19.64
C LYS A 107 33.03 17.05 19.53
N LEU A 108 32.61 18.16 20.13
CA LEU A 108 31.22 18.62 20.06
C LEU A 108 30.85 19.02 18.63
N THR A 109 31.70 19.80 17.97
CA THR A 109 31.51 20.21 16.57
C THR A 109 31.42 19.00 15.64
N SER A 110 32.28 18.00 15.82
CA SER A 110 32.20 16.74 15.09
C SER A 110 30.87 16.02 15.33
N ALA A 111 30.41 15.92 16.57
CA ALA A 111 29.13 15.29 16.90
C ALA A 111 27.91 16.01 16.29
N ILE A 112 27.96 17.34 16.21
CA ILE A 112 26.93 18.15 15.54
C ILE A 112 26.89 17.83 14.04
N LYS A 113 28.05 17.79 13.37
CA LYS A 113 28.12 17.41 11.95
C LYS A 113 27.65 15.97 11.71
N MET A 114 28.00 15.04 12.60
CA MET A 114 27.55 13.64 12.53
C MET A 114 26.02 13.52 12.66
N THR A 115 25.41 14.29 13.57
CA THR A 115 23.94 14.38 13.68
C THR A 115 23.32 14.88 12.37
N GLY A 116 23.93 15.89 11.75
CA GLY A 116 23.51 16.37 10.43
C GLY A 116 23.55 15.29 9.35
N GLY A 117 24.66 14.55 9.29
CA GLY A 117 24.82 13.41 8.38
C GLY A 117 23.77 12.30 8.63
N ALA A 118 23.46 11.99 9.88
CA ALA A 118 22.44 11.00 10.23
C ALA A 118 21.05 11.41 9.74
N TYR A 119 20.65 12.69 9.87
CA TYR A 119 19.38 13.19 9.35
C TYR A 119 19.31 13.16 7.81
N ILE A 120 20.42 13.47 7.13
CA ILE A 120 20.49 13.36 5.67
C ILE A 120 20.35 11.89 5.23
N GLU A 121 20.94 10.95 5.96
CA GLU A 121 20.83 9.51 5.69
C GLU A 121 19.39 9.00 5.90
N ILE A 122 18.73 9.43 6.98
CA ILE A 122 17.32 9.11 7.24
C ILE A 122 16.43 9.64 6.09
N GLY A 123 16.78 10.79 5.52
CA GLY A 123 16.11 11.39 4.37
C GLY A 123 16.63 10.93 3.01
N ARG A 124 17.43 9.87 2.89
CA ARG A 124 17.88 9.34 1.59
C ARG A 124 16.80 8.49 0.94
#